data_AF-A0A1S2XIS2-F1
#
_entry.id   AF-A0A1S2XIS2-F1
#
_cell.length_a   1.000
_cell.length_b   1.000
_cell.length_c   1.000
_cell.angle_alpha   90.00
_cell.angle_beta   90.00
_cell.angle_gamma   90.00
#
_symmetry.space_group_name_H-M   'P 1'
#
loop_
_entity.id
_entity.type
_entity.pdbx_description
1 polymer ?
#
loop_
_entity_poly.entity_id
_entity_poly.type
_entity_poly.pdbx_seq_one_letter_code
_entity_poly.pdbx_strand_id
1 'polypeptide(L)'
;MESSPSPPLIPLPKITQQIEIIGFLNQHLRTQQDLIIESTQLLLSSSLTKQCSQLHSYLLNRLTKRTVSWISRSFKANSSFHQLTLSLQNLSLLTSPHGIGSKKFRWVLSEELPRLANELNRVESIRSYLQSAIQLEALVGDLEDATLFVMACQTGNMFSSKLSSSSISDDTARKHDKMLQAIKAMNDIEEVLVTVVKFHPQWQCLLRSVDVRVDKILAALRPQIFADHRALLASLGWPPKLLLSENGSEQITGLTNPLVLMQEDKKINYSQSFIALCALQHLQNKREDRKLNNNLTKREKQNLWLWAINEVVSPIASRMEYHFGKWTEQPEYMFALAYKVTRDFITGVDDVLQPLIDKARLISCSAKEAWVFAMVQMLSGFLEKKVFSLLAEKYKVKHLKTDVLSSWLHLIDLIIAFDKKMQSLVNLNTCFLTESENFDGPSRGMSVLSIFCDRHDWLKIWAKLEFKNAWATLNTELKEEKTWVVSSKCKLGIDADEEHLLSTIEDHKAPPIAELFLQIIWKLIDRCQTMPSIFSRAQFIRSAAGRFIC
;
A
#
# COMPACT_ATOMS: atom_id res chain seq x y z
N MET A 1 49.85 13.93 15.35
CA MET A 1 50.20 12.60 14.82
C MET A 1 49.21 12.28 13.72
N GLU A 2 49.75 12.06 12.53
CA GLU A 2 49.05 11.97 11.25
C GLU A 2 48.00 10.85 11.21
N SER A 3 46.86 11.15 10.60
CA SER A 3 45.77 10.23 10.34
C SER A 3 46.14 9.27 9.21
N SER A 4 46.46 8.03 9.54
CA SER A 4 46.56 6.95 8.56
C SER A 4 45.18 6.67 7.94
N PRO A 5 45.08 6.47 6.61
CA PRO A 5 43.80 6.21 5.97
C PRO A 5 43.27 4.83 6.37
N SER A 6 42.00 4.76 6.73
CA SER A 6 41.29 3.51 6.97
C SER A 6 41.28 2.64 5.71
N PRO A 7 41.58 1.32 5.79
CA PRO A 7 41.50 0.44 4.63
C PRO A 7 40.06 0.36 4.13
N PRO A 8 39.84 0.09 2.82
CA PRO A 8 38.51 0.08 2.24
C PRO A 8 37.61 -0.92 2.96
N LEU A 9 36.44 -0.45 3.36
CA LEU A 9 35.37 -1.26 3.94
C LEU A 9 34.96 -2.33 2.93
N ILE A 10 35.37 -3.58 3.15
CA ILE A 10 34.69 -4.72 2.50
C ILE A 10 33.26 -4.72 3.07
N PRO A 11 32.23 -4.54 2.23
CA PRO A 11 30.85 -4.60 2.68
C PRO A 11 30.60 -5.98 3.28
N LEU A 12 30.00 -6.06 4.47
CA LEU A 12 29.42 -7.33 4.88
C LEU A 12 28.38 -7.74 3.82
N PRO A 13 28.38 -9.00 3.35
CA PRO A 13 27.37 -9.45 2.41
C PRO A 13 26.02 -9.28 3.09
N LYS A 14 25.18 -8.43 2.50
CA LYS A 14 23.77 -8.39 2.84
C LYS A 14 23.21 -9.74 2.42
N ILE A 15 22.58 -10.44 3.36
CA ILE A 15 21.91 -11.72 3.11
C ILE A 15 20.66 -11.44 2.26
N THR A 16 20.87 -11.20 0.97
CA THR A 16 19.88 -11.14 -0.10
C THR A 16 20.44 -11.88 -1.33
N GLN A 17 21.06 -13.03 -1.09
CA GLN A 17 21.99 -13.64 -2.04
C GLN A 17 21.68 -15.11 -2.31
N GLN A 18 20.46 -15.42 -2.77
CA GLN A 18 20.29 -16.67 -3.56
C GLN A 18 20.96 -16.55 -4.93
N ILE A 19 20.95 -15.34 -5.52
CA ILE A 19 21.50 -15.08 -6.87
C ILE A 19 23.04 -15.15 -6.87
N GLU A 20 23.72 -14.64 -5.84
CA GLU A 20 25.18 -14.70 -5.78
C GLU A 20 25.71 -16.11 -5.43
N ILE A 21 24.96 -16.90 -4.64
CA ILE A 21 25.31 -18.31 -4.37
C ILE A 21 25.22 -19.13 -5.66
N ILE A 22 24.16 -18.93 -6.45
CA ILE A 22 23.98 -19.61 -7.74
C ILE A 22 25.07 -19.18 -8.74
N GLY A 23 25.42 -17.89 -8.77
CA GLY A 23 26.53 -17.37 -9.59
C GLY A 23 27.88 -17.96 -9.22
N PHE A 24 28.17 -18.08 -7.92
CA PHE A 24 29.40 -18.68 -7.40
C PHE A 24 29.49 -20.18 -7.71
N LEU A 25 28.40 -20.94 -7.50
CA LEU A 25 28.33 -22.36 -7.83
C LEU A 25 28.49 -22.60 -9.33
N ASN A 26 27.86 -21.78 -10.18
CA ASN A 26 28.01 -21.88 -11.63
C ASN A 26 29.40 -21.51 -12.15
N GLN A 27 30.15 -20.67 -11.43
CA GLN A 27 31.53 -20.32 -11.77
C GLN A 27 32.53 -21.43 -11.42
N HIS A 28 32.29 -22.19 -10.36
CA HIS A 28 33.24 -23.18 -9.84
C HIS A 28 32.88 -24.64 -10.16
N LEU A 29 31.62 -24.95 -10.47
CA LEU A 29 31.10 -26.31 -10.71
C LEU A 29 30.33 -26.38 -12.03
N ARG A 30 31.00 -26.02 -13.13
CA ARG A 30 30.33 -25.85 -14.44
C ARG A 30 30.26 -27.16 -15.23
N THR A 31 31.19 -28.09 -15.01
CA THR A 31 31.25 -29.38 -15.72
C THR A 31 31.41 -30.57 -14.77
N GLN A 32 31.01 -31.76 -15.22
CA GLN A 32 31.08 -33.00 -14.41
C GLN A 32 32.52 -33.41 -14.05
N GLN A 33 33.52 -32.93 -14.80
CA GLN A 33 34.94 -33.10 -14.49
C GLN A 33 35.40 -32.21 -13.33
N ASP A 34 34.81 -31.02 -13.15
CA ASP A 34 35.13 -30.11 -12.04
C ASP A 34 34.72 -30.71 -10.69
N LEU A 35 33.60 -31.44 -10.64
CA LEU A 35 33.15 -32.20 -9.46
C LEU A 35 34.13 -33.34 -9.09
N ILE A 36 34.75 -33.97 -10.10
CA ILE A 36 35.73 -35.05 -9.89
C ILE A 36 37.07 -34.48 -9.41
N ILE A 37 37.47 -33.30 -9.91
CA ILE A 37 38.68 -32.59 -9.47
C ILE A 37 38.50 -32.04 -8.04
N GLU A 38 37.32 -31.53 -7.71
CA GLU A 38 37.02 -30.99 -6.39
C GLU A 38 36.96 -32.08 -5.30
N SER A 39 36.42 -33.26 -5.64
CA SER A 39 36.41 -34.43 -4.76
C SER A 39 37.79 -35.05 -4.53
N THR A 40 38.75 -34.85 -5.45
CA THR A 40 40.12 -35.39 -5.32
C THR A 40 41.13 -34.39 -4.76
N GLN A 41 40.99 -33.08 -5.01
CA GLN A 41 41.99 -32.06 -4.61
C GLN A 41 41.52 -31.12 -3.49
N LEU A 42 40.24 -31.13 -3.08
CA LEU A 42 39.70 -30.33 -1.96
C LEU A 42 40.09 -28.83 -2.01
N LEU A 43 40.25 -28.26 -3.20
CA LEU A 43 40.72 -26.88 -3.39
C LEU A 43 39.66 -25.85 -3.00
N LEU A 44 38.39 -26.09 -3.32
CA LEU A 44 37.31 -25.17 -2.96
C LEU A 44 36.99 -25.24 -1.47
N SER A 45 36.98 -26.44 -0.89
CA SER A 45 36.72 -26.63 0.54
C SER A 45 37.82 -26.01 1.40
N SER A 46 39.09 -26.13 0.99
CA SER A 46 40.23 -25.49 1.65
C SER A 46 40.22 -23.95 1.48
N SER A 47 39.83 -23.45 0.30
CA SER A 47 39.65 -22.01 0.06
C SER A 47 38.52 -21.44 0.93
N LEU A 48 37.36 -22.12 0.99
CA LEU A 48 36.23 -21.71 1.81
C LEU A 48 36.52 -21.79 3.30
N THR A 49 37.19 -22.85 3.78
CA THR A 49 37.63 -22.91 5.19
C THR A 49 38.65 -21.82 5.52
N LYS A 50 39.54 -21.48 4.59
CA LYS A 50 40.46 -20.34 4.74
C LYS A 50 39.72 -19.00 4.78
N GLN A 51 38.72 -18.79 3.93
CA GLN A 51 37.89 -17.59 3.98
C GLN A 51 37.05 -17.53 5.25
N CYS A 52 36.43 -18.64 5.67
CA CYS A 52 35.66 -18.74 6.91
C CYS A 52 36.53 -18.46 8.14
N SER A 53 37.76 -19.01 8.20
CA SER A 53 38.69 -18.74 9.30
C SER A 53 39.20 -17.29 9.31
N GLN A 54 39.44 -16.70 8.14
CA GLN A 54 39.78 -15.28 8.02
C GLN A 54 38.62 -14.39 8.48
N LEU A 55 37.39 -14.70 8.05
CA LEU A 55 36.19 -13.95 8.43
C LEU A 55 35.87 -14.12 9.92
N HIS A 56 36.07 -15.33 10.46
CA HIS A 56 35.97 -15.61 11.89
C HIS A 56 36.99 -14.80 12.69
N SER A 57 38.27 -14.79 12.27
CA SER A 57 39.31 -14.00 12.96
C SER A 57 39.06 -12.49 12.87
N TYR A 58 38.54 -12.02 11.73
CA TYR A 58 38.15 -10.62 11.53
C TYR A 58 36.97 -10.23 12.42
N LEU A 59 35.91 -11.05 12.45
CA LEU A 59 34.75 -10.82 13.32
C LEU A 59 35.13 -10.88 14.79
N LEU A 60 35.95 -11.86 15.18
CA LEU A 60 36.43 -11.98 16.55
C LEU A 60 37.24 -10.73 16.95
N ASN A 61 38.15 -10.27 16.10
CA ASN A 61 38.95 -9.06 16.37
C ASN A 61 38.09 -7.78 16.38
N ARG A 62 37.07 -7.69 15.52
CA ARG A 62 36.14 -6.55 15.50
C ARG A 62 35.23 -6.55 16.72
N LEU A 63 34.74 -7.72 17.12
CA LEU A 63 33.95 -7.90 18.33
C LEU A 63 34.81 -7.55 19.53
N THR A 64 36.00 -8.14 19.71
CA THR A 64 36.87 -7.82 20.85
C THR A 64 37.23 -6.33 20.89
N LYS A 65 37.51 -5.66 19.77
CA LYS A 65 37.71 -4.20 19.75
C LYS A 65 36.47 -3.43 20.19
N ARG A 66 35.27 -3.84 19.74
CA ARG A 66 34.00 -3.24 20.19
C ARG A 66 33.71 -3.54 21.65
N THR A 67 33.98 -4.74 22.14
CA THR A 67 33.81 -5.11 23.54
C THR A 67 34.78 -4.34 24.42
N VAL A 68 36.06 -4.24 24.05
CA VAL A 68 37.06 -3.43 24.76
C VAL A 68 36.68 -1.94 24.73
N SER A 69 36.18 -1.42 23.60
CA SER A 69 35.66 -0.05 23.54
C SER A 69 34.39 0.14 24.38
N TRP A 70 33.53 -0.87 24.48
CA TRP A 70 32.33 -0.81 25.31
C TRP A 70 32.69 -0.87 26.79
N ILE A 71 33.62 -1.75 27.16
CA ILE A 71 34.18 -1.89 28.50
C ILE A 71 34.91 -0.58 28.91
N SER A 72 35.71 0.02 28.03
CA SER A 72 36.38 1.29 28.35
C SER A 72 35.39 2.44 28.51
N ARG A 73 34.33 2.48 27.68
CA ARG A 73 33.24 3.45 27.83
C ARG A 73 32.42 3.19 29.09
N SER A 74 32.19 1.94 29.48
CA SER A 74 31.45 1.59 30.69
C SER A 74 32.26 1.91 31.94
N PHE A 75 33.57 1.63 31.96
CA PHE A 75 34.46 2.08 33.03
C PHE A 75 34.55 3.61 33.10
N LYS A 76 34.62 4.29 31.95
CA LYS A 76 34.60 5.76 31.91
C LYS A 76 33.27 6.29 32.46
N ALA A 77 32.15 5.72 32.04
CA ALA A 77 30.83 6.06 32.58
C ALA A 77 30.75 5.77 34.09
N ASN A 78 31.23 4.62 34.55
CA ASN A 78 31.25 4.27 35.96
C ASN A 78 32.17 5.20 36.77
N SER A 79 33.31 5.61 36.21
CA SER A 79 34.19 6.60 36.83
C SER A 79 33.55 7.98 36.88
N SER A 80 32.80 8.38 35.85
CA SER A 80 32.00 9.61 35.85
C SER A 80 30.83 9.54 36.82
N PHE A 81 30.20 8.36 36.97
CA PHE A 81 29.19 8.12 38.00
C PHE A 81 29.80 8.17 39.39
N HIS A 82 30.96 7.56 39.63
CA HIS A 82 31.67 7.69 40.90
C HIS A 82 32.14 9.11 41.16
N GLN A 83 32.61 9.85 40.16
CA GLN A 83 32.91 11.28 40.28
C GLN A 83 31.64 12.10 40.57
N LEU A 84 30.50 11.77 39.93
CA LEU A 84 29.21 12.38 40.24
C LEU A 84 28.79 12.05 41.66
N THR A 85 28.90 10.80 42.10
CA THR A 85 28.60 10.37 43.48
C THR A 85 29.54 11.05 44.47
N LEU A 86 30.83 11.21 44.17
CA LEU A 86 31.78 11.96 44.99
C LEU A 86 31.46 13.46 44.99
N SER A 87 31.06 14.03 43.85
CA SER A 87 30.66 15.45 43.76
C SER A 87 29.34 15.70 44.50
N LEU A 88 28.39 14.76 44.43
CA LEU A 88 27.15 14.73 45.20
C LEU A 88 27.43 14.49 46.68
N GLN A 89 28.42 13.67 47.02
CA GLN A 89 28.87 13.47 48.39
C GLN A 89 29.57 14.72 48.92
N ASN A 90 30.37 15.43 48.11
CA ASN A 90 30.99 16.70 48.47
C ASN A 90 29.93 17.82 48.61
N LEU A 91 28.91 17.83 47.76
CA LEU A 91 27.71 18.65 47.93
C LEU A 91 26.91 18.24 49.18
N SER A 92 26.87 16.94 49.50
CA SER A 92 26.27 16.41 50.73
C SER A 92 27.09 16.73 51.98
N LEU A 93 28.40 16.94 51.85
CA LEU A 93 29.31 17.37 52.92
C LEU A 93 29.22 18.89 53.13
N LEU A 94 29.01 19.66 52.05
CA LEU A 94 28.63 21.08 52.13
C LEU A 94 27.20 21.27 52.72
N THR A 95 26.32 20.28 52.53
CA THR A 95 24.97 20.25 53.12
C THR A 95 24.84 19.32 54.34
N SER A 96 25.96 18.78 54.85
CA SER A 96 26.01 17.87 56.00
C SER A 96 25.60 18.63 57.26
N PRO A 97 24.82 18.05 58.20
CA PRO A 97 24.36 18.70 59.43
C PRO A 97 25.46 19.32 60.31
N HIS A 98 26.75 19.06 60.04
CA HIS A 98 27.88 19.57 60.80
C HIS A 98 28.80 20.57 60.04
N GLY A 99 28.45 20.97 58.81
CA GLY A 99 29.20 21.99 58.05
C GLY A 99 28.84 23.42 58.43
N ILE A 100 29.86 24.29 58.59
CA ILE A 100 29.81 25.72 58.98
C ILE A 100 29.18 26.59 57.86
N GLY A 101 27.96 26.25 57.44
CA GLY A 101 27.13 27.04 56.54
C GLY A 101 25.84 27.39 57.26
N SER A 102 25.54 28.68 57.40
CA SER A 102 24.33 29.18 58.06
C SER A 102 23.10 28.36 57.65
N LYS A 103 22.29 27.92 58.63
CA LYS A 103 21.04 27.16 58.40
C LYS A 103 20.15 27.79 57.31
N LYS A 104 20.24 29.12 57.17
CA LYS A 104 19.57 29.91 56.14
C LYS A 104 20.06 29.60 54.72
N PHE A 105 21.37 29.46 54.51
CA PHE A 105 21.96 29.15 53.19
C PHE A 105 21.64 27.73 52.72
N ARG A 106 21.54 26.79 53.67
CA ARG A 106 21.09 25.41 53.39
C ARG A 106 19.64 25.38 52.92
N TRP A 107 18.74 26.02 53.67
CA TRP A 107 17.32 26.07 53.33
C TRP A 107 17.06 26.73 51.97
N VAL A 108 17.81 27.81 51.66
CA VAL A 108 17.75 28.48 50.35
C VAL A 108 18.15 27.53 49.21
N LEU A 109 19.25 26.79 49.35
CA LEU A 109 19.74 25.90 48.29
C LEU A 109 18.94 24.59 48.15
N SER A 110 18.44 24.03 49.25
CA SER A 110 17.76 22.73 49.23
C SER A 110 16.24 22.84 49.04
N GLU A 111 15.61 23.92 49.49
CA GLU A 111 14.15 24.09 49.39
C GLU A 111 13.74 25.27 48.52
N GLU A 112 14.29 26.48 48.73
CA GLU A 112 13.83 27.65 47.97
C GLU A 112 14.24 27.62 46.50
N LEU A 113 15.50 27.28 46.19
CA LEU A 113 15.99 27.26 44.81
C LEU A 113 15.25 26.21 43.96
N PRO A 114 15.05 24.96 44.43
CA PRO A 114 14.27 23.98 43.68
C PRO A 114 12.79 24.34 43.59
N ARG A 115 12.20 24.95 44.64
CA ARG A 115 10.82 25.47 44.57
C ARG A 115 10.70 26.58 43.55
N LEU A 116 11.63 27.53 43.54
CA LEU A 116 11.67 28.62 42.58
C LEU A 116 11.89 28.10 41.16
N ALA A 117 12.78 27.12 40.97
CA ALA A 117 12.99 26.47 39.68
C ALA A 117 11.72 25.73 39.20
N ASN A 118 10.99 25.07 40.10
CA ASN A 118 9.72 24.43 39.78
C ASN A 118 8.64 25.44 39.40
N GLU A 119 8.51 26.55 40.14
CA GLU A 119 7.58 27.62 39.79
C GLU A 119 7.99 28.32 38.48
N LEU A 120 9.28 28.55 38.24
CA LEU A 120 9.78 29.08 36.98
C LEU A 120 9.47 28.14 35.81
N ASN A 121 9.70 26.82 35.97
CA ASN A 121 9.35 25.81 34.98
C ASN A 121 7.83 25.75 34.73
N ARG A 122 7.03 25.95 35.78
CA ARG A 122 5.56 26.02 35.66
C ARG A 122 5.13 27.27 34.90
N VAL A 123 5.69 28.43 35.21
CA VAL A 123 5.45 29.68 34.48
C VAL A 123 5.86 29.55 33.02
N GLU A 124 7.03 28.95 32.76
CA GLU A 124 7.52 28.73 31.40
C GLU A 124 6.63 27.75 30.61
N SER A 125 6.14 26.68 31.27
CA SER A 125 5.17 25.76 30.69
C SER A 125 3.85 26.46 30.33
N ILE A 126 3.34 27.32 31.22
CA ILE A 126 2.14 28.13 30.96
C ILE A 126 2.38 29.13 29.82
N ARG A 127 3.54 29.79 29.80
CA ARG A 127 3.93 30.72 28.74
C ARG A 127 3.96 30.02 27.39
N SER A 128 4.60 28.85 27.31
CA SER A 128 4.65 28.04 26.10
C SER A 128 3.24 27.60 25.65
N TYR A 129 2.38 27.19 26.59
CA TYR A 129 0.99 26.83 26.30
C TYR A 129 0.22 28.01 25.70
N LEU A 130 0.28 29.18 26.33
CA LEU A 130 -0.40 30.38 25.87
C LEU A 130 0.11 30.83 24.51
N GLN A 131 1.43 30.80 24.29
CA GLN A 131 2.02 31.16 23.01
C GLN A 131 1.53 30.24 21.88
N SER A 132 1.54 28.92 22.09
CA SER A 132 1.00 27.96 21.11
C SER A 132 -0.51 28.10 20.92
N ALA A 133 -1.27 28.37 21.99
CA ALA A 133 -2.71 28.57 21.90
C ALA A 133 -3.08 29.82 21.10
N ILE A 134 -2.39 30.95 21.33
CA ILE A 134 -2.60 32.20 20.58
C ILE A 134 -2.23 32.01 19.10
N GLN A 135 -1.11 31.33 18.82
CA GLN A 135 -0.71 31.01 17.45
C GLN A 135 -1.77 30.16 16.74
N LEU A 136 -2.28 29.12 17.40
CA LEU A 136 -3.33 28.26 16.85
C LEU A 136 -4.65 29.02 16.67
N GLU A 137 -4.98 29.95 17.59
CA GLU A 137 -6.18 30.78 17.46
C GLU A 137 -6.11 31.68 16.23
N ALA A 138 -4.98 32.34 16.00
CA ALA A 138 -4.78 33.17 14.81
C ALA A 138 -4.90 32.36 13.52
N LEU A 139 -4.25 31.19 13.45
CA LEU A 139 -4.31 30.33 12.26
C LEU A 139 -5.72 29.76 12.01
N VAL A 140 -6.47 29.41 13.06
CA VAL A 140 -7.87 28.98 12.93
C VAL A 140 -8.74 30.15 12.48
N GLY A 141 -8.49 31.37 12.97
CA GLY A 141 -9.16 32.58 12.48
C GLY A 141 -8.93 32.82 10.99
N ASP A 142 -7.67 32.75 10.53
CA ASP A 142 -7.32 32.88 9.11
C ASP A 142 -8.04 31.83 8.24
N LEU A 143 -8.19 30.60 8.76
CA LEU A 143 -8.91 29.52 8.10
C LEU A 143 -10.42 29.79 8.03
N GLU A 144 -11.02 30.27 9.12
CA GLU A 144 -12.44 30.64 9.18
C GLU A 144 -12.75 31.77 8.19
N ASP A 145 -11.93 32.81 8.15
CA ASP A 145 -12.10 33.95 7.24
C ASP A 145 -11.96 33.55 5.76
N ALA A 146 -10.95 32.74 5.44
CA ALA A 146 -10.76 32.24 4.08
C ALA A 146 -11.93 31.35 3.63
N THR A 147 -12.48 30.53 4.53
CA THR A 147 -13.60 29.64 4.22
C THR A 147 -14.91 30.40 4.09
N LEU A 148 -15.18 31.37 4.96
CA LEU A 148 -16.35 32.24 4.87
C LEU A 148 -16.41 32.96 3.52
N PHE A 149 -15.27 33.42 3.01
CA PHE A 149 -15.20 34.01 1.67
C PHE A 149 -15.60 33.02 0.58
N VAL A 150 -15.05 31.80 0.59
CA VAL A 150 -15.37 30.75 -0.39
C VAL A 150 -16.87 30.41 -0.38
N MET A 151 -17.50 30.39 0.80
CA MET A 151 -18.94 30.11 0.95
C MET A 151 -19.83 31.30 0.55
N ALA A 152 -19.40 32.53 0.81
CA ALA A 152 -20.15 33.76 0.52
C ALA A 152 -20.29 34.02 -0.99
N CYS A 153 -19.33 33.59 -1.82
CA CYS A 153 -19.37 33.76 -3.26
C CYS A 153 -20.45 32.90 -3.98
N GLN A 154 -21.15 32.03 -3.26
CA GLN A 154 -22.02 30.99 -3.87
C GLN A 154 -23.46 31.02 -3.37
N THR A 155 -23.65 31.42 -2.11
CA THR A 155 -24.95 31.86 -1.63
C THR A 155 -25.19 33.20 -2.28
N GLY A 156 -25.86 33.23 -3.44
CA GLY A 156 -26.18 34.46 -4.17
C GLY A 156 -26.82 35.47 -3.22
N ASN A 157 -25.96 36.31 -2.63
CA ASN A 157 -26.38 37.10 -1.50
C ASN A 157 -27.09 38.29 -2.11
N MET A 158 -28.40 38.39 -1.86
CA MET A 158 -29.25 39.53 -2.21
C MET A 158 -28.70 40.88 -1.70
N PHE A 159 -27.61 40.87 -0.91
CA PHE A 159 -26.92 42.03 -0.34
C PHE A 159 -25.60 42.40 -1.03
N SER A 160 -25.16 41.71 -2.09
CA SER A 160 -23.93 42.04 -2.84
C SER A 160 -24.16 42.94 -4.06
N SER A 161 -25.32 43.61 -4.18
CA SER A 161 -25.62 44.45 -5.37
C SER A 161 -24.77 45.72 -5.53
N LYS A 162 -23.74 45.93 -4.70
CA LYS A 162 -22.94 47.17 -4.73
C LYS A 162 -21.42 47.01 -4.90
N LEU A 163 -20.88 45.81 -5.04
CA LEU A 163 -19.42 45.62 -5.23
C LEU A 163 -19.09 44.44 -6.15
N SER A 164 -19.43 44.52 -7.43
CA SER A 164 -18.65 43.83 -8.49
C SER A 164 -19.22 44.14 -9.87
N SER A 165 -18.59 45.10 -10.55
CA SER A 165 -18.49 45.10 -12.01
C SER A 165 -17.27 44.25 -12.41
N SER A 166 -17.15 43.03 -11.90
CA SER A 166 -16.11 42.08 -12.28
C SER A 166 -16.66 41.05 -13.25
N SER A 167 -15.82 40.67 -14.20
CA SER A 167 -16.14 39.60 -15.15
C SER A 167 -16.25 38.26 -14.40
N ILE A 168 -17.09 37.34 -14.90
CA ILE A 168 -17.29 35.99 -14.34
C ILE A 168 -15.95 35.23 -14.16
N SER A 169 -14.95 35.56 -14.98
CA SER A 169 -13.57 35.05 -14.90
C SER A 169 -12.86 35.43 -13.60
N ASP A 170 -12.88 36.71 -13.23
CA ASP A 170 -12.13 37.23 -12.07
C ASP A 170 -12.65 36.68 -10.73
N ASP A 171 -13.96 36.43 -10.65
CA ASP A 171 -14.59 35.89 -9.44
C ASP A 171 -14.21 34.43 -9.20
N THR A 172 -14.06 33.62 -10.25
CA THR A 172 -13.64 32.21 -10.13
C THR A 172 -12.18 32.07 -9.71
N ALA A 173 -11.28 32.91 -10.24
CA ALA A 173 -9.88 32.94 -9.85
C ALA A 173 -9.72 33.34 -8.38
N ARG A 174 -10.40 34.42 -7.95
CA ARG A 174 -10.34 34.90 -6.57
C ARG A 174 -10.92 33.90 -5.57
N LYS A 175 -11.98 33.19 -5.93
CA LYS A 175 -12.53 32.09 -5.13
C LYS A 175 -11.50 30.97 -4.94
N HIS A 176 -10.79 30.61 -6.01
CA HIS A 176 -9.82 29.53 -5.95
C HIS A 176 -8.56 29.90 -5.14
N ASP A 177 -8.07 31.13 -5.26
CA ASP A 177 -6.98 31.63 -4.42
C ASP A 177 -7.31 31.56 -2.93
N LYS A 178 -8.56 31.91 -2.58
CA LYS A 178 -9.04 31.84 -1.19
C LYS A 178 -9.21 30.41 -0.70
N MET A 179 -9.59 29.50 -1.57
CA MET A 179 -9.60 28.06 -1.27
C MET A 179 -8.18 27.52 -1.03
N LEU A 180 -7.18 27.91 -1.83
CA LEU A 180 -5.78 27.54 -1.61
C LEU A 180 -5.24 28.16 -0.31
N GLN A 181 -5.63 29.40 0.01
CA GLN A 181 -5.31 30.05 1.28
C GLN A 181 -5.87 29.25 2.47
N ALA A 182 -7.12 28.79 2.39
CA ALA A 182 -7.72 27.94 3.42
C ALA A 182 -6.94 26.62 3.59
N ILE A 183 -6.62 25.91 2.49
CA ILE A 183 -5.83 24.67 2.54
C ILE A 183 -4.44 24.91 3.14
N LYS A 184 -3.81 26.04 2.83
CA LYS A 184 -2.51 26.41 3.41
C LYS A 184 -2.63 26.64 4.92
N ALA A 185 -3.58 27.46 5.36
CA ALA A 185 -3.82 27.71 6.78
C ALA A 185 -4.06 26.41 7.55
N MET A 186 -4.81 25.46 6.97
CA MET A 186 -4.99 24.14 7.55
C MET A 186 -3.68 23.36 7.70
N ASN A 187 -2.80 23.41 6.69
CA ASN A 187 -1.53 22.69 6.75
C ASN A 187 -0.59 23.30 7.81
N ASP A 188 -0.60 24.63 7.93
CA ASP A 188 0.15 25.37 8.94
C ASP A 188 -0.36 25.02 10.36
N ILE A 189 -1.68 24.92 10.56
CA ILE A 189 -2.28 24.40 11.81
C ILE A 189 -1.76 22.99 12.11
N GLU A 190 -1.83 22.08 11.13
CA GLU A 190 -1.43 20.69 11.33
C GLU A 190 0.08 20.55 11.64
N GLU A 191 0.93 21.41 11.09
CA GLU A 191 2.36 21.46 11.44
C GLU A 191 2.57 21.83 12.92
N VAL A 192 1.85 22.84 13.43
CA VAL A 192 1.88 23.21 14.85
C VAL A 192 1.30 22.11 15.74
N LEU A 193 0.21 21.45 15.33
CA LEU A 193 -0.37 20.36 16.12
C LEU A 193 0.58 19.15 16.22
N VAL A 194 1.33 18.83 15.16
CA VAL A 194 2.34 17.76 15.18
C VAL A 194 3.46 18.07 16.17
N THR A 195 3.91 19.33 16.28
CA THR A 195 4.93 19.70 17.28
C THR A 195 4.37 19.63 18.70
N VAL A 196 3.14 20.09 18.92
CA VAL A 196 2.46 19.98 20.22
C VAL A 196 2.32 18.53 20.68
N VAL A 197 1.90 17.62 19.80
CA VAL A 197 1.79 16.18 20.13
C VAL A 197 3.15 15.59 20.53
N LYS A 198 4.24 16.00 19.87
CA LYS A 198 5.59 15.48 20.14
C LYS A 198 6.18 15.99 21.45
N PHE A 199 6.04 17.28 21.74
CA PHE A 199 6.73 17.93 22.86
C PHE A 199 5.84 18.12 24.10
N HIS A 200 4.52 18.16 23.93
CA HIS A 200 3.56 18.48 24.99
C HIS A 200 2.31 17.57 24.95
N PRO A 201 2.45 16.24 25.16
CA PRO A 201 1.34 15.28 25.07
C PRO A 201 0.21 15.55 26.09
N GLN A 202 0.48 16.28 27.17
CA GLN A 202 -0.51 16.69 28.17
C GLN A 202 -1.52 17.73 27.66
N TRP A 203 -1.27 18.41 26.52
CA TRP A 203 -2.15 19.47 26.00
C TRP A 203 -3.33 18.95 25.16
N GLN A 204 -3.94 17.84 25.58
CA GLN A 204 -4.99 17.16 24.81
C GLN A 204 -6.25 18.02 24.61
N CYS A 205 -6.61 18.85 25.58
CA CYS A 205 -7.77 19.74 25.47
C CYS A 205 -7.59 20.79 24.36
N LEU A 206 -6.37 21.33 24.22
CA LEU A 206 -6.03 22.28 23.15
C LEU A 206 -6.14 21.60 21.79
N LEU A 207 -5.54 20.41 21.64
CA LEU A 207 -5.62 19.61 20.42
C LEU A 207 -7.08 19.33 20.03
N ARG A 208 -7.90 18.88 20.99
CA ARG A 208 -9.32 18.57 20.77
C ARG A 208 -10.13 19.81 20.36
N SER A 209 -9.89 20.95 20.99
CA SER A 209 -10.60 22.20 20.67
C SER A 209 -10.31 22.67 19.24
N VAL A 210 -9.03 22.67 18.83
CA VAL A 210 -8.63 23.01 17.46
C VAL A 210 -9.18 21.99 16.47
N ASP A 211 -9.08 20.70 16.78
CA ASP A 211 -9.59 19.65 15.91
C ASP A 211 -11.10 19.76 15.65
N VAL A 212 -11.91 20.06 16.67
CA VAL A 212 -13.36 20.25 16.51
C VAL A 212 -13.69 21.41 15.57
N ARG A 213 -12.99 22.54 15.68
CA ARG A 213 -13.20 23.70 14.81
C ARG A 213 -12.80 23.39 13.36
N VAL A 214 -11.62 22.81 13.17
CA VAL A 214 -11.14 22.40 11.84
C VAL A 214 -12.06 21.34 11.22
N ASP A 215 -12.57 20.38 11.99
CA ASP A 215 -13.55 19.38 11.53
C ASP A 215 -14.85 20.04 11.05
N LYS A 216 -15.35 21.05 11.78
CA LYS A 216 -16.55 21.80 11.40
C LYS A 216 -16.36 22.54 10.07
N ILE A 217 -15.21 23.20 9.90
CA ILE A 217 -14.86 23.94 8.69
C ILE A 217 -14.71 22.95 7.51
N LEU A 218 -14.00 21.84 7.70
CA LEU A 218 -13.86 20.78 6.70
C LEU A 218 -15.20 20.20 6.25
N ALA A 219 -16.13 19.98 7.19
CA ALA A 219 -17.45 19.44 6.88
C ALA A 219 -18.25 20.37 5.95
N ALA A 220 -18.03 21.67 6.03
CA ALA A 220 -18.66 22.66 5.15
C ALA A 220 -17.87 22.85 3.83
N LEU A 221 -16.55 22.96 3.91
CA LEU A 221 -15.68 23.25 2.77
C LEU A 221 -15.58 22.06 1.80
N ARG A 222 -15.51 20.82 2.32
CA ARG A 222 -15.29 19.63 1.49
C ARG A 222 -16.40 19.44 0.45
N PRO A 223 -17.71 19.34 0.79
CA PRO A 223 -18.76 19.19 -0.21
C PRO A 223 -18.71 20.26 -1.30
N GLN A 224 -18.34 21.49 -0.93
CA GLN A 224 -18.26 22.62 -1.85
C GLN A 224 -17.16 22.44 -2.90
N ILE A 225 -15.97 22.06 -2.47
CA ILE A 225 -14.83 21.81 -3.37
C ILE A 225 -15.18 20.70 -4.37
N PHE A 226 -15.80 19.62 -3.88
CA PHE A 226 -16.25 18.52 -4.73
C PHE A 226 -17.31 18.96 -5.75
N ALA A 227 -18.27 19.79 -5.34
CA ALA A 227 -19.29 20.33 -6.24
C ALA A 227 -18.68 21.22 -7.32
N ASP A 228 -17.74 22.10 -6.96
CA ASP A 228 -17.05 22.99 -7.91
C ASP A 228 -16.23 22.19 -8.93
N HIS A 229 -15.45 21.20 -8.47
CA HIS A 229 -14.69 20.32 -9.37
C HIS A 229 -15.60 19.53 -10.33
N ARG A 230 -16.74 19.02 -9.85
CA ARG A 230 -17.73 18.35 -10.70
C ARG A 230 -18.37 19.28 -11.72
N ALA A 231 -18.65 20.54 -11.34
CA ALA A 231 -19.17 21.54 -12.27
C ALA A 231 -18.16 21.85 -13.39
N LEU A 232 -16.86 21.94 -13.06
CA LEU A 232 -15.80 22.09 -14.04
C LEU A 232 -15.71 20.87 -14.98
N LEU A 233 -15.74 19.65 -14.43
CA LEU A 233 -15.79 18.43 -15.24
C LEU A 233 -16.99 18.40 -16.19
N ALA A 234 -18.19 18.78 -15.70
CA ALA A 234 -19.38 18.86 -16.54
C ALA A 234 -19.22 19.89 -17.67
N SER A 235 -18.60 21.05 -17.39
CA SER A 235 -18.32 22.10 -18.39
C SER A 235 -17.33 21.69 -19.49
N LEU A 236 -16.56 20.62 -19.24
CA LEU A 236 -15.63 19.98 -20.17
C LEU A 236 -16.31 18.88 -21.00
N GLY A 237 -17.59 18.59 -20.75
CA GLY A 237 -18.31 17.49 -21.40
C GLY A 237 -18.06 16.13 -20.75
N TRP A 238 -17.58 16.11 -19.51
CA TRP A 238 -17.40 14.88 -18.74
C TRP A 238 -18.70 14.49 -18.01
N PRO A 239 -19.06 13.18 -17.94
CA PRO A 239 -18.38 12.07 -18.58
C PRO A 239 -18.69 11.99 -20.10
N PRO A 240 -17.77 11.46 -20.91
CA PRO A 240 -17.97 11.22 -22.35
C PRO A 240 -19.00 10.11 -22.61
N LYS A 241 -19.63 10.14 -23.80
CA LYS A 241 -20.60 9.10 -24.21
C LYS A 241 -19.87 7.77 -24.35
N LEU A 242 -20.34 6.73 -23.66
CA LEU A 242 -19.72 5.39 -23.66
C LEU A 242 -19.96 4.62 -24.98
N LEU A 243 -20.90 5.08 -25.80
CA LEU A 243 -21.21 4.54 -27.13
C LEU A 243 -21.31 5.69 -28.14
N LEU A 244 -20.67 5.51 -29.30
CA LEU A 244 -20.88 6.38 -30.47
C LEU A 244 -22.28 6.07 -31.01
N SER A 245 -23.09 7.10 -31.28
CA SER A 245 -24.38 6.94 -31.95
C SER A 245 -24.16 6.38 -33.36
N GLU A 246 -24.91 5.36 -33.77
CA GLU A 246 -24.91 4.75 -35.11
C GLU A 246 -25.42 5.73 -36.18
N ASN A 247 -24.68 6.79 -36.48
CA ASN A 247 -24.95 7.61 -37.64
C ASN A 247 -23.69 7.67 -38.50
N GLY A 248 -23.62 6.73 -39.45
CA GLY A 248 -22.99 6.88 -40.76
C GLY A 248 -21.49 7.20 -40.81
N SER A 249 -20.71 6.18 -41.19
CA SER A 249 -19.46 6.31 -41.95
C SER A 249 -18.42 7.28 -41.41
N GLU A 250 -17.62 6.84 -40.44
CA GLU A 250 -16.22 7.26 -40.30
C GLU A 250 -15.51 6.23 -39.39
N GLN A 251 -14.22 6.05 -39.60
CA GLN A 251 -13.36 5.05 -38.94
C GLN A 251 -13.63 4.93 -37.44
N ILE A 252 -13.45 3.72 -36.88
CA ILE A 252 -13.53 3.43 -35.44
C ILE A 252 -12.39 4.18 -34.72
N THR A 253 -12.57 5.48 -34.50
CA THR A 253 -11.74 6.28 -33.60
C THR A 253 -12.22 5.96 -32.18
N GLY A 254 -11.28 5.63 -31.28
CA GLY A 254 -11.58 5.31 -29.88
C GLY A 254 -12.38 6.40 -29.17
N LEU A 255 -12.86 6.10 -27.94
CA LEU A 255 -13.58 7.10 -27.16
C LEU A 255 -12.78 8.40 -27.05
N THR A 256 -13.34 9.49 -27.57
CA THR A 256 -12.69 10.80 -27.50
C THR A 256 -12.56 11.20 -26.04
N ASN A 257 -11.33 11.47 -25.58
CA ASN A 257 -11.08 11.91 -24.22
C ASN A 257 -11.21 13.44 -24.10
N PRO A 258 -12.28 13.96 -23.45
CA PRO A 258 -12.47 15.40 -23.31
C PRO A 258 -11.39 16.07 -22.45
N LEU A 259 -10.67 15.30 -21.61
CA LEU A 259 -9.56 15.82 -20.81
C LEU A 259 -8.34 16.18 -21.65
N VAL A 260 -8.17 15.56 -22.82
CA VAL A 260 -7.07 15.86 -23.75
C VAL A 260 -7.41 17.07 -24.62
N LEU A 261 -8.70 17.28 -24.91
CA LEU A 261 -9.19 18.34 -25.80
C LEU A 261 -9.55 19.65 -25.06
N MET A 262 -9.00 19.86 -23.86
CA MET A 262 -9.31 21.06 -23.07
C MET A 262 -8.80 22.34 -23.74
N GLN A 263 -9.64 23.38 -23.76
CA GLN A 263 -9.20 24.75 -24.02
C GLN A 263 -8.27 25.23 -22.90
N GLU A 264 -7.32 26.11 -23.23
CA GLU A 264 -6.23 26.53 -22.33
C GLU A 264 -6.75 27.14 -21.01
N ASP A 265 -7.74 28.03 -21.06
CA ASP A 265 -8.34 28.64 -19.86
C ASP A 265 -9.03 27.60 -18.95
N LYS A 266 -9.78 26.66 -19.55
CA LYS A 266 -10.46 25.59 -18.81
C LYS A 266 -9.46 24.59 -18.23
N LYS A 267 -8.34 24.35 -18.92
CA LYS A 267 -7.24 23.49 -18.46
C LYS A 267 -6.58 24.07 -17.21
N ILE A 268 -6.35 25.39 -17.17
CA ILE A 268 -5.81 26.07 -15.99
C ILE A 268 -6.77 25.88 -14.81
N ASN A 269 -8.04 26.25 -14.95
CA ASN A 269 -9.03 26.14 -13.87
C ASN A 269 -9.19 24.69 -13.38
N TYR A 270 -9.25 23.72 -14.30
CA TYR A 270 -9.30 22.30 -13.95
C TYR A 270 -8.03 21.86 -13.20
N SER A 271 -6.85 22.22 -13.69
CA SER A 271 -5.57 21.84 -13.07
C SER A 271 -5.46 22.35 -11.63
N GLN A 272 -5.89 23.59 -11.39
CA GLN A 272 -5.83 24.17 -10.05
C GLN A 272 -6.85 23.49 -9.12
N SER A 273 -8.08 23.25 -9.59
CA SER A 273 -9.09 22.50 -8.84
C SER A 273 -8.63 21.08 -8.48
N PHE A 274 -8.00 20.37 -9.43
CA PHE A 274 -7.42 19.04 -9.23
C PHE A 274 -6.33 19.06 -8.14
N ILE A 275 -5.37 19.97 -8.23
CA ILE A 275 -4.27 20.10 -7.25
C ILE A 275 -4.83 20.41 -5.86
N ALA A 276 -5.84 21.25 -5.78
CA ALA A 276 -6.44 21.63 -4.51
C ALA A 276 -7.21 20.46 -3.86
N LEU A 277 -7.87 19.60 -4.65
CA LEU A 277 -8.44 18.34 -4.16
C LEU A 277 -7.35 17.38 -3.64
N CYS A 278 -6.25 17.23 -4.37
CA CYS A 278 -5.11 16.44 -3.94
C CYS A 278 -4.51 16.96 -2.62
N ALA A 279 -4.34 18.27 -2.50
CA ALA A 279 -3.81 18.91 -1.29
C ALA A 279 -4.75 18.72 -0.09
N LEU A 280 -6.07 18.88 -0.29
CA LEU A 280 -7.08 18.64 0.74
C LEU A 280 -7.08 17.18 1.22
N GLN A 281 -6.98 16.23 0.29
CA GLN A 281 -6.88 14.81 0.63
C GLN A 281 -5.61 14.51 1.43
N HIS A 282 -4.46 14.99 0.97
CA HIS A 282 -3.19 14.77 1.66
C HIS A 282 -3.25 15.30 3.10
N LEU A 283 -3.86 16.47 3.30
CA LEU A 283 -4.06 17.05 4.62
C LEU A 283 -4.99 16.19 5.50
N GLN A 284 -6.10 15.71 4.94
CA GLN A 284 -7.00 14.81 5.65
C GLN A 284 -6.28 13.53 6.09
N ASN A 285 -5.46 12.93 5.23
CA ASN A 285 -4.68 11.74 5.55
C ASN A 285 -3.66 12.02 6.67
N LYS A 286 -2.90 13.12 6.58
CA LYS A 286 -1.94 13.54 7.61
C LYS A 286 -2.60 13.69 8.98
N ARG A 287 -3.80 14.27 9.00
CA ARG A 287 -4.58 14.48 10.21
C ARG A 287 -5.17 13.19 10.77
N GLU A 288 -5.66 12.29 9.92
CA GLU A 288 -6.07 10.95 10.32
C GLU A 288 -4.90 10.16 10.91
N ASP A 289 -3.71 10.22 10.30
CA ASP A 289 -2.49 9.59 10.80
C ASP A 289 -2.06 10.14 12.17
N ARG A 290 -2.25 11.44 12.43
CA ARG A 290 -2.03 12.02 13.77
C ARG A 290 -3.06 11.51 14.78
N LYS A 291 -4.34 11.42 14.39
CA LYS A 291 -5.45 11.02 15.28
C LYS A 291 -5.44 9.51 15.59
N LEU A 292 -5.05 8.68 14.62
CA LEU A 292 -5.01 7.23 14.71
C LEU A 292 -3.54 6.79 14.77
N ASN A 293 -3.06 6.38 15.95
CA ASN A 293 -1.69 5.89 16.14
C ASN A 293 -1.27 4.86 15.05
N ASN A 294 -0.52 5.34 14.04
CA ASN A 294 0.25 4.59 13.02
C ASN A 294 -0.29 3.20 12.61
N ASN A 295 -1.47 3.13 11.99
CA ASN A 295 -1.88 1.91 11.26
C ASN A 295 -1.25 1.89 9.87
N LEU A 296 -0.03 1.34 9.77
CA LEU A 296 0.76 1.23 8.53
C LEU A 296 -0.04 0.62 7.36
N THR A 297 -0.92 -0.35 7.66
CA THR A 297 -1.74 -1.07 6.67
C THR A 297 -2.86 -0.23 6.07
N LYS A 298 -3.31 0.85 6.74
CA LYS A 298 -4.31 1.78 6.18
C LYS A 298 -3.66 2.72 5.15
N ARG A 299 -2.37 3.02 5.34
CA ARG A 299 -1.57 3.96 4.51
C ARG A 299 -1.47 3.49 3.06
N GLU A 300 -1.20 2.21 2.80
CA GLU A 300 -1.03 1.68 1.44
C GLU A 300 -2.34 1.73 0.62
N LYS A 301 -3.49 1.35 1.23
CA LYS A 301 -4.80 1.44 0.55
C LYS A 301 -5.22 2.89 0.29
N GLN A 302 -4.85 3.82 1.16
CA GLN A 302 -5.20 5.24 1.01
C GLN A 302 -4.35 5.95 -0.06
N ASN A 303 -3.13 5.49 -0.33
CA ASN A 303 -2.26 6.09 -1.33
C ASN A 303 -2.75 5.88 -2.78
N LEU A 304 -3.37 4.74 -3.09
CA LEU A 304 -3.97 4.50 -4.42
C LEU A 304 -5.34 5.16 -4.60
N TRP A 305 -6.01 5.54 -3.51
CA TRP A 305 -7.38 6.03 -3.54
C TRP A 305 -7.44 7.56 -3.65
N LEU A 306 -7.06 8.11 -4.80
CA LEU A 306 -7.05 9.56 -5.02
C LEU A 306 -8.45 10.13 -5.27
N TRP A 307 -8.88 11.10 -4.46
CA TRP A 307 -10.19 11.76 -4.56
C TRP A 307 -10.39 12.39 -5.93
N ALA A 308 -9.38 13.11 -6.44
CA ALA A 308 -9.47 13.78 -7.74
C ALA A 308 -9.72 12.78 -8.88
N ILE A 309 -9.07 11.61 -8.85
CA ILE A 309 -9.27 10.56 -9.85
C ILE A 309 -10.64 9.87 -9.67
N ASN A 310 -11.06 9.60 -8.43
CA ASN A 310 -12.38 9.04 -8.17
C ASN A 310 -13.51 9.95 -8.68
N GLU A 311 -13.34 11.27 -8.60
CA GLU A 311 -14.32 12.22 -9.12
C GLU A 311 -14.40 12.21 -10.64
N VAL A 312 -13.31 11.84 -11.32
CA VAL A 312 -13.31 11.60 -12.76
C VAL A 312 -13.97 10.24 -13.08
N VAL A 313 -13.72 9.21 -12.28
CA VAL A 313 -14.26 7.86 -12.50
C VAL A 313 -15.74 7.75 -12.12
N SER A 314 -16.22 8.41 -11.06
CA SER A 314 -17.56 8.24 -10.51
C SER A 314 -18.69 8.51 -11.52
N PRO A 315 -18.65 9.57 -12.35
CA PRO A 315 -19.68 9.78 -13.37
C PRO A 315 -19.66 8.71 -14.48
N ILE A 316 -18.49 8.16 -14.83
CA ILE A 316 -18.36 7.03 -15.75
C ILE A 316 -18.96 5.78 -15.12
N ALA A 317 -18.61 5.50 -13.87
CA ALA A 317 -19.13 4.40 -13.08
C ALA A 317 -20.66 4.37 -13.11
N SER A 318 -21.31 5.49 -12.81
CA SER A 318 -22.77 5.59 -12.82
C SER A 318 -23.39 5.27 -14.19
N ARG A 319 -22.74 5.68 -15.30
CA ARG A 319 -23.21 5.31 -16.65
C ARG A 319 -23.01 3.84 -16.95
N MET A 320 -21.90 3.25 -16.50
CA MET A 320 -21.63 1.82 -16.66
C MET A 320 -22.58 0.95 -15.83
N GLU A 321 -22.88 1.35 -14.59
CA GLU A 321 -23.81 0.66 -13.70
C GLU A 321 -25.21 0.51 -14.31
N TYR A 322 -25.66 1.51 -15.08
CA TYR A 322 -26.91 1.42 -15.83
C TYR A 322 -26.92 0.26 -16.84
N HIS A 323 -25.79 0.02 -17.53
CA HIS A 323 -25.64 -1.12 -18.43
C HIS A 323 -25.46 -2.44 -17.66
N PHE A 324 -24.67 -2.43 -16.58
CA PHE A 324 -24.45 -3.61 -15.75
C PHE A 324 -25.74 -4.18 -15.16
N GLY A 325 -26.68 -3.30 -14.77
CA GLY A 325 -28.01 -3.74 -14.31
C GLY A 325 -28.78 -4.58 -15.32
N LYS A 326 -28.50 -4.46 -16.62
CA LYS A 326 -29.13 -5.26 -17.69
C LYS A 326 -28.40 -6.57 -17.97
N TRP A 327 -27.15 -6.70 -17.53
CA TRP A 327 -26.26 -7.82 -17.86
C TRP A 327 -25.98 -8.72 -16.66
N THR A 328 -26.82 -8.71 -15.61
CA THR A 328 -26.57 -9.50 -14.39
C THR A 328 -26.39 -11.00 -14.65
N GLU A 329 -26.99 -11.53 -15.72
CA GLU A 329 -26.85 -12.93 -16.16
C GLU A 329 -25.70 -13.15 -17.14
N GLN A 330 -25.06 -12.08 -17.64
CA GLN A 330 -23.98 -12.09 -18.64
C GLN A 330 -22.81 -11.20 -18.17
N PRO A 331 -22.08 -11.62 -17.11
CA PRO A 331 -21.01 -10.83 -16.51
C PRO A 331 -19.86 -10.50 -17.48
N GLU A 332 -19.68 -11.28 -18.55
CA GLU A 332 -18.66 -11.07 -19.58
C GLU A 332 -18.72 -9.68 -20.18
N TYR A 333 -19.93 -9.17 -20.44
CA TYR A 333 -20.13 -7.84 -20.99
C TYR A 333 -19.75 -6.74 -19.99
N MET A 334 -19.91 -7.00 -18.68
CA MET A 334 -19.48 -6.06 -17.64
C MET A 334 -17.95 -5.94 -17.62
N PHE A 335 -17.25 -7.08 -17.58
CA PHE A 335 -15.78 -7.12 -17.62
C PHE A 335 -15.23 -6.51 -18.91
N ALA A 336 -15.84 -6.83 -20.06
CA ALA A 336 -15.43 -6.30 -21.36
C ALA A 336 -15.60 -4.78 -21.43
N LEU A 337 -16.73 -4.24 -20.96
CA LEU A 337 -16.98 -2.80 -20.93
C LEU A 337 -16.00 -2.09 -19.98
N ALA A 338 -15.80 -2.62 -18.77
CA ALA A 338 -14.85 -2.07 -17.80
C ALA A 338 -13.43 -2.04 -18.37
N TYR A 339 -12.97 -3.15 -18.96
CA TYR A 339 -11.65 -3.21 -19.57
C TYR A 339 -11.49 -2.22 -20.74
N LYS A 340 -12.49 -2.17 -21.64
CA LYS A 340 -12.47 -1.27 -22.80
C LYS A 340 -12.38 0.18 -22.37
N VAL A 341 -13.25 0.62 -21.45
CA VAL A 341 -13.26 2.00 -20.94
C VAL A 341 -11.94 2.32 -20.25
N THR A 342 -11.43 1.45 -19.37
CA THR A 342 -10.15 1.68 -18.70
C THR A 342 -9.02 1.87 -19.70
N ARG A 343 -8.91 0.99 -20.70
CA ARG A 343 -7.87 1.03 -21.73
C ARG A 343 -8.01 2.25 -22.63
N ASP A 344 -9.21 2.59 -23.07
CA ASP A 344 -9.40 3.67 -24.04
C ASP A 344 -9.07 5.06 -23.44
N PHE A 345 -9.19 5.22 -22.11
CA PHE A 345 -8.84 6.47 -21.41
C PHE A 345 -7.42 6.48 -20.80
N ILE A 346 -6.73 5.34 -20.71
CA ILE A 346 -5.47 5.22 -19.96
C ILE A 346 -4.38 6.18 -20.45
N THR A 347 -4.32 6.43 -21.76
CA THR A 347 -3.33 7.32 -22.37
C THR A 347 -3.58 8.78 -21.98
N GLY A 348 -4.80 9.28 -22.15
CA GLY A 348 -5.11 10.65 -21.75
C GLY A 348 -5.10 10.86 -20.24
N VAL A 349 -5.33 9.82 -19.43
CA VAL A 349 -5.10 9.87 -17.98
C VAL A 349 -3.61 10.05 -17.67
N ASP A 350 -2.74 9.31 -18.34
CA ASP A 350 -1.29 9.45 -18.18
C ASP A 350 -0.82 10.84 -18.62
N ASP A 351 -1.21 11.26 -19.82
CA ASP A 351 -0.74 12.52 -20.41
C ASP A 351 -1.25 13.77 -19.68
N VAL A 352 -2.47 13.72 -19.12
CA VAL A 352 -3.11 14.89 -18.50
C VAL A 352 -3.01 14.85 -16.98
N LEU A 353 -3.26 13.70 -16.35
CA LEU A 353 -3.35 13.62 -14.88
C LEU A 353 -2.01 13.34 -14.22
N GLN A 354 -1.10 12.58 -14.83
CA GLN A 354 0.24 12.34 -14.23
C GLN A 354 1.00 13.65 -13.96
N PRO A 355 1.08 14.62 -14.91
CA PRO A 355 1.74 15.89 -14.63
C PRO A 355 1.09 16.69 -13.49
N LEU A 356 -0.22 16.54 -13.28
CA LEU A 356 -0.93 17.21 -12.19
C LEU A 356 -0.64 16.56 -10.83
N ILE A 357 -0.53 15.22 -10.79
CA ILE A 357 -0.10 14.46 -9.61
C ILE A 357 1.34 14.85 -9.24
N ASP A 358 2.22 14.94 -10.23
CA ASP A 358 3.61 15.34 -10.03
C ASP A 358 3.69 16.78 -9.49
N LYS A 359 2.89 17.70 -10.06
CA LYS A 359 2.79 19.09 -9.58
C LYS A 359 2.21 19.17 -8.16
N ALA A 360 1.30 18.27 -7.80
CA ALA A 360 0.77 18.14 -6.44
C ALA A 360 1.77 17.50 -5.46
N ARG A 361 2.95 17.05 -5.93
CA ARG A 361 4.02 16.42 -5.13
C ARG A 361 3.56 15.16 -4.39
N LEU A 362 2.63 14.42 -4.97
CA LEU A 362 2.18 13.13 -4.43
C LEU A 362 3.20 12.04 -4.82
N ILE A 363 4.29 11.96 -4.06
CA ILE A 363 5.38 11.00 -4.28
C ILE A 363 4.80 9.58 -4.25
N SER A 364 5.24 8.70 -5.16
CA SER A 364 4.79 7.29 -5.33
C SER A 364 3.37 7.06 -5.85
N CYS A 365 2.65 8.10 -6.29
CA CYS A 365 1.33 7.94 -6.91
C CYS A 365 1.44 7.92 -8.44
N SER A 366 0.93 6.87 -9.08
CA SER A 366 0.74 6.84 -10.53
C SER A 366 -0.72 7.09 -10.90
N ALA A 367 -0.95 8.00 -11.85
CA ALA A 367 -2.26 8.28 -12.42
C ALA A 367 -2.87 7.01 -13.04
N LYS A 368 -2.06 6.24 -13.78
CA LYS A 368 -2.45 4.97 -14.38
C LYS A 368 -2.88 3.95 -13.33
N GLU A 369 -2.08 3.78 -12.28
CA GLU A 369 -2.38 2.85 -11.18
C GLU A 369 -3.66 3.22 -10.45
N ALA A 370 -3.81 4.49 -10.08
CA ALA A 370 -4.99 4.98 -9.39
C ALA A 370 -6.25 4.93 -10.26
N TRP A 371 -6.13 5.15 -11.57
CA TRP A 371 -7.22 4.97 -12.53
C TRP A 371 -7.67 3.52 -12.65
N VAL A 372 -6.73 2.61 -12.88
CA VAL A 372 -7.02 1.16 -12.94
C VAL A 372 -7.63 0.69 -11.64
N PHE A 373 -7.06 1.09 -10.50
CA PHE A 373 -7.60 0.80 -9.17
C PHE A 373 -9.05 1.28 -9.02
N ALA A 374 -9.35 2.54 -9.34
CA ALA A 374 -10.70 3.08 -9.23
C ALA A 374 -11.72 2.34 -10.13
N MET A 375 -11.32 1.96 -11.34
CA MET A 375 -12.16 1.18 -12.26
C MET A 375 -12.40 -0.25 -11.74
N VAL A 376 -11.38 -0.90 -11.18
CA VAL A 376 -11.50 -2.21 -10.53
C VAL A 376 -12.43 -2.14 -9.32
N GLN A 377 -12.29 -1.10 -8.47
CA GLN A 377 -13.13 -0.91 -7.30
C GLN A 377 -14.60 -0.66 -7.68
N MET A 378 -14.85 0.10 -8.74
CA MET A 378 -16.19 0.30 -9.28
C MET A 378 -16.85 -1.02 -9.69
N LEU A 379 -16.16 -1.84 -10.51
CA LEU A 379 -16.68 -3.13 -10.94
C LEU A 379 -16.88 -4.08 -9.76
N SER A 380 -15.89 -4.14 -8.86
CA SER A 380 -15.93 -4.94 -7.64
C SER A 380 -17.15 -4.59 -6.78
N GLY A 381 -17.41 -3.29 -6.56
CA GLY A 381 -18.54 -2.81 -5.77
C GLY A 381 -19.89 -3.17 -6.39
N PHE A 382 -20.01 -3.17 -7.72
CA PHE A 382 -21.22 -3.63 -8.40
C PHE A 382 -21.42 -5.14 -8.26
N LEU A 383 -20.38 -5.93 -8.55
CA LEU A 383 -20.41 -7.39 -8.47
C LEU A 383 -20.74 -7.87 -7.06
N GLU A 384 -20.15 -7.25 -6.02
CA GLU A 384 -20.45 -7.53 -4.62
C GLU A 384 -21.93 -7.30 -4.33
N LYS A 385 -22.48 -6.13 -4.68
CA LYS A 385 -23.85 -5.75 -4.33
C LYS A 385 -24.92 -6.52 -5.09
N LYS A 386 -24.69 -6.85 -6.36
CA LYS A 386 -25.75 -7.34 -7.26
C LYS A 386 -25.54 -8.76 -7.77
N VAL A 387 -24.30 -9.22 -7.96
CA VAL A 387 -24.04 -10.53 -8.58
C VAL A 387 -23.71 -11.58 -7.52
N PHE A 388 -22.68 -11.35 -6.71
CA PHE A 388 -22.27 -12.28 -5.65
C PHE A 388 -23.32 -12.40 -4.54
N SER A 389 -24.01 -11.31 -4.20
CA SER A 389 -25.13 -11.34 -3.25
C SER A 389 -26.24 -12.32 -3.69
N LEU A 390 -26.68 -12.23 -4.94
CA LEU A 390 -27.69 -13.12 -5.53
C LEU A 390 -27.20 -14.57 -5.60
N LEU A 391 -25.94 -14.79 -6.00
CA LEU A 391 -25.35 -16.14 -6.04
C LEU A 391 -25.25 -16.76 -4.64
N ALA A 392 -24.85 -15.98 -3.64
CA ALA A 392 -24.75 -16.43 -2.25
C ALA A 392 -26.13 -16.77 -1.65
N GLU A 393 -27.19 -16.05 -2.04
CA GLU A 393 -28.57 -16.38 -1.68
C GLU A 393 -29.03 -17.68 -2.35
N LYS A 394 -28.84 -17.81 -3.68
CA LYS A 394 -29.16 -19.03 -4.43
C LYS A 394 -28.42 -20.26 -3.89
N TYR A 395 -27.18 -20.11 -3.41
CA TYR A 395 -26.39 -21.21 -2.83
C TYR A 395 -27.03 -21.85 -1.58
N LYS A 396 -27.80 -21.06 -0.80
CA LYS A 396 -28.49 -21.57 0.40
C LYS A 396 -29.61 -22.55 0.04
N VAL A 397 -30.17 -22.44 -1.17
CA VAL A 397 -31.23 -23.31 -1.68
C VAL A 397 -30.62 -24.62 -2.20
N LYS A 398 -31.04 -25.77 -1.62
CA LYS A 398 -30.40 -27.07 -1.89
C LYS A 398 -30.40 -27.49 -3.36
N HIS A 399 -31.47 -27.17 -4.12
CA HIS A 399 -31.64 -27.63 -5.50
C HIS A 399 -30.89 -26.80 -6.54
N LEU A 400 -30.46 -25.57 -6.22
CA LEU A 400 -29.76 -24.68 -7.17
C LEU A 400 -28.23 -24.78 -7.08
N LYS A 401 -27.70 -25.69 -6.26
CA LYS A 401 -26.27 -25.74 -5.93
C LYS A 401 -25.36 -26.09 -7.12
N THR A 402 -25.84 -26.84 -8.09
CA THR A 402 -25.09 -27.19 -9.31
C THR A 402 -24.97 -26.01 -10.26
N ASP A 403 -26.05 -25.26 -10.44
CA ASP A 403 -26.07 -24.08 -11.33
C ASP A 403 -25.30 -22.91 -10.71
N VAL A 404 -25.34 -22.80 -9.38
CA VAL A 404 -24.51 -21.85 -8.63
C VAL A 404 -23.03 -22.24 -8.70
N LEU A 405 -22.70 -23.53 -8.71
CA LEU A 405 -21.31 -23.98 -8.86
C LEU A 405 -20.72 -23.51 -10.19
N SER A 406 -21.38 -23.78 -11.32
CA SER A 406 -20.88 -23.36 -12.64
C SER A 406 -20.82 -21.84 -12.76
N SER A 407 -21.88 -21.13 -12.36
CA SER A 407 -21.94 -19.67 -12.44
C SER A 407 -20.89 -18.98 -11.58
N TRP A 408 -20.63 -19.50 -10.37
CA TRP A 408 -19.64 -18.95 -9.46
C TRP A 408 -18.22 -19.18 -9.98
N LEU A 409 -17.90 -20.40 -10.42
CA LEU A 409 -16.56 -20.71 -10.95
C LEU A 409 -16.26 -19.92 -12.21
N HIS A 410 -17.24 -19.81 -13.12
CA HIS A 410 -17.13 -18.99 -14.32
C HIS A 410 -16.88 -17.51 -14.00
N LEU A 411 -17.59 -16.97 -13.00
CA LEU A 411 -17.36 -15.59 -12.55
C LEU A 411 -15.93 -15.39 -11.99
N ILE A 412 -15.41 -16.37 -11.25
CA ILE A 412 -14.02 -16.34 -10.77
C ILE A 412 -13.03 -16.38 -11.93
N ASP A 413 -13.29 -17.20 -12.97
CA ASP A 413 -12.43 -17.27 -14.16
C ASP A 413 -12.38 -15.92 -14.89
N LEU A 414 -13.54 -15.27 -15.05
CA LEU A 414 -13.63 -13.92 -15.61
C LEU A 414 -12.86 -12.90 -14.76
N ILE A 415 -12.96 -12.97 -13.43
CA ILE A 415 -12.22 -12.10 -12.51
C ILE A 415 -10.72 -12.28 -12.68
N ILE A 416 -10.21 -13.52 -12.65
CA ILE A 416 -8.77 -13.79 -12.77
C ILE A 416 -8.26 -13.30 -14.13
N ALA A 417 -8.98 -13.58 -15.22
CA ALA A 417 -8.61 -13.12 -16.55
C ALA A 417 -8.61 -11.58 -16.66
N PHE A 418 -9.60 -10.94 -16.05
CA PHE A 418 -9.70 -9.48 -16.00
C PHE A 418 -8.60 -8.84 -15.19
N ASP A 419 -8.30 -9.36 -14.00
CA ASP A 419 -7.22 -8.87 -13.13
C ASP A 419 -5.87 -8.94 -13.85
N LYS A 420 -5.57 -10.07 -14.52
CA LYS A 420 -4.34 -10.22 -15.33
C LYS A 420 -4.28 -9.17 -16.45
N LYS A 421 -5.40 -8.89 -17.13
CA LYS A 421 -5.49 -7.84 -18.16
C LYS A 421 -5.37 -6.43 -17.58
N MET A 422 -5.85 -6.17 -16.37
CA MET A 422 -5.71 -4.87 -15.71
C MET A 422 -4.28 -4.63 -15.22
N GLN A 423 -3.62 -5.67 -14.69
CA GLN A 423 -2.22 -5.60 -14.31
C GLN A 423 -1.31 -5.34 -15.50
N SER A 424 -1.59 -5.93 -16.67
CA SER A 424 -0.80 -5.64 -17.87
C SER A 424 -0.91 -4.17 -18.30
N LEU A 425 -2.07 -3.52 -18.14
CA LEU A 425 -2.23 -2.09 -18.45
C LEU A 425 -1.33 -1.18 -17.61
N VAL A 426 -1.11 -1.54 -16.35
CA VAL A 426 -0.25 -0.79 -15.42
C VAL A 426 1.23 -1.05 -15.74
N ASN A 427 1.58 -2.31 -16.03
CA ASN A 427 2.97 -2.74 -16.24
C ASN A 427 3.56 -2.40 -17.62
N LEU A 428 2.78 -1.78 -18.52
CA LEU A 428 3.24 -1.41 -19.87
C LEU A 428 4.44 -0.44 -19.87
N ASN A 429 4.66 0.33 -18.80
CA ASN A 429 5.80 1.26 -18.68
C ASN A 429 6.96 0.72 -17.81
N THR A 430 6.75 -0.38 -17.08
CA THR A 430 7.78 -1.08 -16.27
C THR A 430 8.33 -2.32 -16.98
N CYS A 431 8.15 -2.38 -18.30
CA CYS A 431 8.67 -3.45 -19.12
C CYS A 431 10.19 -3.28 -19.26
N PHE A 432 10.96 -3.85 -18.33
CA PHE A 432 12.21 -4.59 -18.55
C PHE A 432 12.69 -5.14 -17.20
N LEU A 433 12.77 -6.48 -17.11
CA LEU A 433 13.42 -7.27 -16.06
C LEU A 433 12.68 -7.45 -14.73
N THR A 434 11.70 -8.35 -14.71
CA THR A 434 11.67 -9.50 -13.77
C THR A 434 10.50 -10.43 -14.13
N GLU A 435 10.78 -11.50 -14.86
CA GLU A 435 10.10 -12.78 -14.64
C GLU A 435 10.50 -13.26 -13.24
N SER A 436 9.83 -12.74 -12.21
CA SER A 436 9.97 -13.27 -10.86
C SER A 436 8.58 -13.29 -10.25
N GLU A 437 8.12 -14.50 -9.97
CA GLU A 437 6.86 -14.86 -9.29
C GLU A 437 6.72 -14.31 -7.87
N ASN A 438 7.52 -13.32 -7.48
CA ASN A 438 7.42 -12.66 -6.19
C ASN A 438 6.49 -11.44 -6.29
N PHE A 439 5.19 -11.70 -6.19
CA PHE A 439 4.10 -10.72 -6.08
C PHE A 439 4.12 -9.90 -4.76
N ASP A 440 5.30 -9.57 -4.25
CA ASP A 440 5.49 -8.71 -3.06
C ASP A 440 5.78 -7.24 -3.44
N GLY A 441 5.28 -6.82 -4.59
CA GLY A 441 5.23 -5.43 -5.05
C GLY A 441 3.88 -4.72 -4.81
N PRO A 442 3.75 -3.43 -5.15
CA PRO A 442 2.64 -2.52 -4.79
C PRO A 442 1.25 -2.89 -5.37
N SER A 443 1.09 -4.07 -5.97
CA SER A 443 -0.13 -4.58 -6.60
C SER A 443 -1.22 -5.04 -5.61
N ARG A 444 -1.04 -4.86 -4.30
CA ARG A 444 -1.94 -5.36 -3.22
C ARG A 444 -3.34 -4.69 -3.15
N GLY A 445 -3.79 -3.99 -4.19
CA GLY A 445 -5.12 -3.36 -4.23
C GLY A 445 -5.91 -3.52 -5.53
N MET A 446 -5.29 -4.01 -6.61
CA MET A 446 -5.87 -3.95 -7.97
C MET A 446 -6.50 -5.28 -8.42
N SER A 447 -7.18 -5.98 -7.53
CA SER A 447 -7.86 -7.24 -7.86
C SER A 447 -9.31 -7.21 -7.41
N VAL A 448 -10.21 -7.65 -8.29
CA VAL A 448 -11.63 -7.83 -7.96
C VAL A 448 -11.82 -8.93 -6.90
N LEU A 449 -10.85 -9.83 -6.70
CA LEU A 449 -10.88 -10.81 -5.60
C LEU A 449 -10.82 -10.17 -4.21
N SER A 450 -10.59 -8.85 -4.11
CA SER A 450 -10.71 -8.11 -2.84
C SER A 450 -12.09 -8.27 -2.19
N ILE A 451 -13.14 -8.56 -2.95
CA ILE A 451 -14.50 -8.83 -2.44
C ILE A 451 -14.49 -9.92 -1.37
N PHE A 452 -13.65 -10.94 -1.51
CA PHE A 452 -13.58 -12.05 -0.56
C PHE A 452 -12.75 -11.75 0.69
N CYS A 453 -12.01 -10.64 0.71
CA CYS A 453 -11.17 -10.27 1.84
C CYS A 453 -12.02 -9.84 3.05
N ASP A 454 -13.09 -9.08 2.80
CA ASP A 454 -13.98 -8.57 3.84
C ASP A 454 -15.16 -9.53 4.12
N ARG A 455 -15.44 -10.48 3.21
CA ARG A 455 -16.55 -11.43 3.27
C ARG A 455 -16.08 -12.88 3.43
N HIS A 456 -15.69 -13.24 4.65
CA HIS A 456 -15.24 -14.61 4.98
C HIS A 456 -16.30 -15.70 4.73
N ASP A 457 -17.59 -15.35 4.77
CA ASP A 457 -18.69 -16.25 4.42
C ASP A 457 -18.61 -16.68 2.95
N TRP A 458 -18.39 -15.73 2.05
CA TRP A 458 -18.28 -15.98 0.61
C TRP A 458 -16.98 -16.70 0.26
N LEU A 459 -15.88 -16.35 0.92
CA LEU A 459 -14.61 -17.07 0.76
C LEU A 459 -14.76 -18.56 1.10
N LYS A 460 -15.48 -18.89 2.17
CA LYS A 460 -15.78 -20.28 2.55
C LYS A 460 -16.69 -20.99 1.54
N ILE A 461 -17.64 -20.28 0.93
CA ILE A 461 -18.50 -20.84 -0.13
C ILE A 461 -17.63 -21.19 -1.34
N TRP A 462 -16.83 -20.24 -1.82
CA TRP A 462 -15.94 -20.43 -2.95
C TRP A 462 -14.99 -21.61 -2.73
N ALA A 463 -14.29 -21.67 -1.58
CA ALA A 463 -13.37 -22.78 -1.28
C ALA A 463 -14.06 -24.16 -1.30
N LYS A 464 -15.32 -24.25 -0.83
CA LYS A 464 -16.11 -25.50 -0.88
C LYS A 464 -16.52 -25.88 -2.29
N LEU A 465 -16.90 -24.89 -3.11
CA LEU A 465 -17.28 -25.10 -4.51
C LEU A 465 -16.08 -25.60 -5.32
N GLU A 466 -14.92 -24.97 -5.16
CA GLU A 466 -13.65 -25.37 -5.80
C GLU A 466 -13.23 -26.77 -5.39
N PHE A 467 -13.24 -27.08 -4.08
CA PHE A 467 -12.95 -28.42 -3.60
C PHE A 467 -13.89 -29.45 -4.22
N LYS A 468 -15.20 -29.17 -4.29
CA LYS A 468 -16.17 -30.09 -4.87
C LYS A 468 -15.91 -30.34 -6.35
N ASN A 469 -15.55 -29.30 -7.11
CA ASN A 469 -15.24 -29.40 -8.54
C ASN A 469 -13.95 -30.20 -8.78
N ALA A 470 -12.88 -29.88 -8.03
CA ALA A 470 -11.61 -30.58 -8.08
C ALA A 470 -11.75 -32.06 -7.67
N TRP A 471 -12.51 -32.35 -6.61
CA TRP A 471 -12.80 -33.71 -6.15
C TRP A 471 -13.61 -34.51 -7.16
N ALA A 472 -14.58 -33.89 -7.84
CA ALA A 472 -15.32 -34.55 -8.91
C ALA A 472 -14.40 -34.94 -10.08
N THR A 473 -13.51 -34.03 -10.48
CA THR A 473 -12.51 -34.25 -11.54
C THR A 473 -11.52 -35.35 -11.15
N LEU A 474 -11.04 -35.34 -9.91
CA LEU A 474 -10.15 -36.39 -9.42
C LEU A 474 -10.85 -37.76 -9.38
N ASN A 475 -12.10 -37.82 -8.93
CA ASN A 475 -12.86 -39.08 -8.87
C ASN A 475 -13.17 -39.69 -10.23
N THR A 476 -13.31 -38.89 -11.29
CA THR A 476 -13.49 -39.43 -12.64
C THR A 476 -12.20 -40.08 -13.12
N GLU A 477 -11.06 -39.44 -12.89
CA GLU A 477 -9.73 -39.93 -13.27
C GLU A 477 -9.28 -41.15 -12.43
N LEU A 478 -9.64 -41.18 -11.14
CA LEU A 478 -9.35 -42.32 -10.24
C LEU A 478 -10.01 -43.62 -10.70
N LYS A 479 -11.14 -43.53 -11.41
CA LYS A 479 -11.86 -44.69 -11.94
C LYS A 479 -11.24 -45.25 -13.21
N GLU A 480 -10.37 -44.49 -13.87
CA GLU A 480 -9.68 -44.95 -15.08
C GLU A 480 -8.43 -45.75 -14.69
N GLU A 481 -8.45 -47.06 -14.95
CA GLU A 481 -7.35 -47.97 -14.59
C GLU A 481 -6.00 -47.56 -15.22
N LYS A 482 -6.04 -46.88 -16.37
CA LYS A 482 -4.87 -46.36 -17.10
C LYS A 482 -4.08 -45.29 -16.31
N THR A 483 -4.70 -44.59 -15.36
CA THR A 483 -4.04 -43.53 -14.58
C THR A 483 -3.20 -44.07 -13.42
N TRP A 484 -3.36 -45.36 -13.11
CA TRP A 484 -2.63 -46.08 -12.06
C TRP A 484 -1.44 -46.90 -12.59
N VAL A 485 -1.45 -47.24 -13.88
CA VAL A 485 -0.39 -48.04 -14.49
C VAL A 485 0.75 -47.13 -14.95
N VAL A 486 1.90 -47.24 -14.29
CA VAL A 486 3.16 -46.69 -14.81
C VAL A 486 3.48 -47.49 -16.07
N SER A 487 3.37 -46.89 -17.25
CA SER A 487 3.70 -47.59 -18.49
C SER A 487 5.22 -47.84 -18.51
N SER A 488 5.65 -48.99 -18.01
CA SER A 488 6.95 -49.54 -18.37
C SER A 488 6.82 -49.92 -19.84
N LYS A 489 7.24 -49.01 -20.73
CA LYS A 489 7.64 -49.46 -22.07
C LYS A 489 8.91 -50.27 -21.86
N CYS A 490 8.76 -51.54 -21.48
CA CYS A 490 9.80 -52.53 -21.68
C CYS A 490 10.16 -52.46 -23.16
N LYS A 491 11.34 -51.90 -23.45
CA LYS A 491 11.99 -52.11 -24.73
C LYS A 491 12.23 -53.61 -24.81
N LEU A 492 11.34 -54.30 -25.52
CA LEU A 492 11.50 -55.72 -25.81
C LEU A 492 12.72 -55.84 -26.71
N GLY A 493 13.81 -56.36 -26.15
CA GLY A 493 15.06 -56.57 -26.86
C GLY A 493 16.24 -56.53 -25.91
N ILE A 494 16.43 -57.60 -25.14
CA ILE A 494 17.65 -58.43 -25.06
C ILE A 494 17.46 -59.43 -23.91
N ASP A 495 18.01 -60.61 -24.12
CA ASP A 495 17.84 -61.91 -23.49
C ASP A 495 17.59 -61.99 -21.98
N ALA A 496 16.83 -63.02 -21.65
CA ALA A 496 16.72 -63.61 -20.33
C ALA A 496 18.09 -64.12 -19.86
N ASP A 497 18.66 -63.47 -18.85
CA ASP A 497 19.37 -64.07 -17.72
C ASP A 497 20.05 -62.94 -16.94
N GLU A 498 19.35 -62.39 -15.95
CA GLU A 498 19.87 -61.75 -14.72
C GLU A 498 18.66 -61.22 -13.94
N GLU A 499 17.91 -62.15 -13.36
CA GLU A 499 16.92 -61.84 -12.34
C GLU A 499 17.64 -61.40 -11.06
N HIS A 500 17.28 -60.19 -10.61
CA HIS A 500 17.58 -59.56 -9.31
C HIS A 500 18.93 -58.81 -9.21
N LEU A 501 18.87 -57.47 -9.25
CA LEU A 501 19.56 -56.52 -8.34
C LEU A 501 19.83 -55.11 -8.90
N LEU A 502 19.07 -54.59 -9.86
CA LEU A 502 19.12 -53.15 -10.17
C LEU A 502 17.70 -52.58 -10.23
N SER A 503 17.26 -52.01 -9.09
CA SER A 503 16.09 -51.15 -9.06
C SER A 503 16.39 -49.91 -9.90
N THR A 504 16.02 -49.97 -11.17
CA THR A 504 16.19 -48.86 -12.09
C THR A 504 15.31 -47.70 -11.63
N ILE A 505 15.78 -46.47 -11.85
CA ILE A 505 15.10 -45.22 -11.49
C ILE A 505 13.65 -45.16 -12.04
N GLU A 506 13.33 -45.95 -13.06
CA GLU A 506 11.98 -46.11 -13.62
C GLU A 506 10.99 -46.87 -12.73
N ASP A 507 11.46 -47.76 -11.85
CA ASP A 507 10.61 -48.52 -10.90
C ASP A 507 10.08 -47.66 -9.74
N HIS A 508 10.61 -46.44 -9.59
CA HIS A 508 10.22 -45.47 -8.55
C HIS A 508 9.38 -44.31 -9.12
N LYS A 509 8.95 -44.37 -10.38
CA LYS A 509 8.07 -43.33 -10.93
C LYS A 509 6.71 -43.38 -10.24
N ALA A 510 6.31 -42.24 -9.69
CA ALA A 510 4.97 -42.08 -9.16
C ALA A 510 3.94 -42.30 -10.30
N PRO A 511 2.80 -42.94 -10.01
CA PRO A 511 1.77 -43.14 -11.02
C PRO A 511 1.26 -41.79 -11.54
N PRO A 512 0.77 -41.71 -12.81
CA PRO A 512 0.25 -40.48 -13.39
C PRO A 512 -0.80 -39.76 -12.54
N ILE A 513 -1.57 -40.50 -11.73
CA ILE A 513 -2.55 -39.93 -10.79
C ILE A 513 -1.91 -39.01 -9.73
N ALA A 514 -0.68 -39.28 -9.29
CA ALA A 514 0.04 -38.45 -8.33
C ALA A 514 0.44 -37.10 -8.93
N GLU A 515 0.84 -37.10 -10.21
CA GLU A 515 1.11 -35.87 -10.96
C GLU A 515 -0.17 -35.07 -11.17
N LEU A 516 -1.27 -35.72 -11.56
CA LEU A 516 -2.57 -35.09 -11.73
C LEU A 516 -3.09 -34.47 -10.42
N PHE A 517 -2.92 -35.17 -9.29
CA PHE A 517 -3.26 -34.65 -7.96
C PHE A 517 -2.48 -33.36 -7.63
N LEU A 518 -1.16 -33.36 -7.86
CA LEU A 518 -0.34 -32.17 -7.68
C LEU A 518 -0.76 -31.03 -8.63
N GLN A 519 -1.06 -31.33 -9.88
CA GLN A 519 -1.55 -30.34 -10.85
C GLN A 519 -2.89 -29.72 -10.41
N ILE A 520 -3.82 -30.51 -9.85
CA ILE A 520 -5.09 -30.00 -9.31
C ILE A 520 -4.83 -29.06 -8.12
N ILE A 521 -3.99 -29.46 -7.17
CA ILE A 521 -3.63 -28.63 -6.02
C ILE A 521 -2.96 -27.33 -6.47
N TRP A 522 -2.01 -27.41 -7.41
CA TRP A 522 -1.35 -26.23 -7.96
C TRP A 522 -2.33 -25.29 -8.64
N LYS A 523 -3.24 -25.81 -9.48
CA LYS A 523 -4.31 -25.02 -10.09
C LYS A 523 -5.18 -24.33 -9.03
N LEU A 524 -5.53 -25.00 -7.93
CA LEU A 524 -6.30 -24.37 -6.84
C LEU A 524 -5.53 -23.24 -6.16
N ILE A 525 -4.24 -23.41 -5.92
CA ILE A 525 -3.39 -22.37 -5.33
C ILE A 525 -3.25 -21.18 -6.29
N ASP A 526 -3.05 -21.45 -7.58
CA ASP A 526 -2.91 -20.44 -8.64
C ASP A 526 -4.13 -19.51 -8.71
N ARG A 527 -5.33 -20.07 -8.54
CA ARG A 527 -6.60 -19.32 -8.62
C ARG A 527 -6.76 -18.21 -7.59
N CYS A 528 -6.08 -18.29 -6.44
CA CYS A 528 -6.15 -17.27 -5.41
C CYS A 528 -4.95 -16.31 -5.43
N GLN A 529 -4.02 -16.45 -6.37
CA GLN A 529 -2.79 -15.64 -6.40
C GLN A 529 -3.05 -14.14 -6.51
N THR A 530 -4.01 -13.71 -7.35
CA THR A 530 -4.34 -12.30 -7.55
C THR A 530 -5.01 -11.65 -6.34
N MET A 531 -5.44 -12.44 -5.34
CA MET A 531 -6.07 -11.91 -4.14
C MET A 531 -5.07 -11.10 -3.29
N PRO A 532 -5.45 -9.89 -2.84
CA PRO A 532 -4.52 -8.98 -2.17
C PRO A 532 -4.18 -9.36 -0.73
N SER A 533 -5.10 -10.01 0.00
CA SER A 533 -4.92 -10.37 1.40
C SER A 533 -4.21 -11.71 1.56
N ILE A 534 -3.01 -11.70 2.15
CA ILE A 534 -2.25 -12.92 2.49
C ILE A 534 -3.09 -13.84 3.39
N PHE A 535 -3.76 -13.27 4.39
CA PHE A 535 -4.57 -14.05 5.33
C PHE A 535 -5.73 -14.75 4.63
N SER A 536 -6.44 -14.04 3.74
CA SER A 536 -7.58 -14.60 3.00
C SER A 536 -7.11 -15.65 2.00
N ARG A 537 -5.95 -15.46 1.34
CA ARG A 537 -5.31 -16.48 0.49
C ARG A 537 -5.00 -17.75 1.28
N ALA A 538 -4.31 -17.61 2.41
CA ALA A 538 -3.97 -18.75 3.26
C ALA A 538 -5.22 -19.50 3.76
N GLN A 539 -6.27 -18.77 4.15
CA GLN A 539 -7.54 -19.36 4.56
C GLN A 539 -8.23 -20.12 3.43
N PHE A 540 -8.21 -19.59 2.21
CA PHE A 540 -8.74 -20.26 1.02
C PHE A 540 -7.97 -21.54 0.74
N ILE A 541 -6.64 -21.48 0.65
CA ILE A 541 -5.77 -22.63 0.37
C ILE A 541 -6.02 -23.74 1.39
N ARG A 542 -6.06 -23.39 2.69
CA ARG A 542 -6.35 -24.36 3.76
C ARG A 542 -7.74 -25.00 3.62
N SER A 543 -8.72 -24.23 3.16
CA SER A 543 -10.11 -24.69 3.06
C SER A 543 -10.42 -25.47 1.79
N ALA A 544 -9.64 -25.28 0.72
CA ALA A 544 -9.80 -25.96 -0.57
C ALA A 544 -8.71 -27.02 -0.76
N ALA A 545 -7.48 -26.60 -1.11
CA ALA A 545 -6.35 -27.50 -1.38
C ALA A 545 -5.91 -28.32 -0.15
N GLY A 546 -5.90 -27.71 1.04
CA GLY A 546 -5.50 -28.39 2.28
C GLY A 546 -6.35 -29.60 2.64
N ARG A 547 -7.62 -29.66 2.18
CA ARG A 547 -8.51 -30.80 2.41
C ARG A 547 -8.15 -32.06 1.62
N PHE A 548 -7.25 -31.94 0.64
CA PHE A 548 -6.72 -33.10 -0.07
C PHE A 548 -5.51 -33.73 0.65
N ILE A 549 -4.86 -32.98 1.53
CA ILE A 549 -3.60 -33.36 2.21
C ILE A 549 -3.85 -33.75 3.68
N CYS A 550 -4.90 -33.22 4.29
CA CYS A 550 -5.38 -33.58 5.64
C CYS A 550 -6.57 -34.52 5.55
#